data_AF-A0A7I8ENB4-F1
#
_entry.id   AF-A0A7I8ENB4-F1
#
_cell.length_a   1.000
_cell.length_b   1.000
_cell.length_c   1.000
_cell.angle_alpha   90.00
_cell.angle_beta   90.00
_cell.angle_gamma   90.00
#
_symmetry.space_group_name_H-M   'P 1'
#
loop_
_entity.id
_entity.type
_entity.pdbx_description
1 polymer ?
#
loop_
_entity_poly.entity_id
_entity_poly.type
_entity_poly.pdbx_seq_one_letter_code
_entity_poly.pdbx_strand_id
1 'polypeptide(L)'
;MTIPASIAKGTPGNISASALTTVPVAGNALSAYQSIEQGTQQIISIDNKYHIHYISSTDGSNWQQADLTAQTNAPDAGGQAISGYVASKTDTQEITYVDVNKHIQLLQFDSYKHWTVQDITQKIHAPLADTNAISSFEWQATGTQQIVYIDTHVHIIELTSSDGVDWRTQDLTQLMKAPLANGVTISSFEWSKNSSQQIVYIDTQQHIAVLSLVNGTIRMLLRPSMLHSQMVRALVVANGPRKASVSLILSIRKIMLKS
;
A
#
# COMPACT_ATOMS: atom_id res chain seq x y z
N MET A 1 40.76 -13.05 -1.70
CA MET A 1 40.09 -11.78 -1.34
C MET A 1 38.98 -12.14 -0.38
N THR A 2 39.21 -11.91 0.91
CA THR A 2 38.44 -12.48 2.01
C THR A 2 37.30 -11.53 2.37
N ILE A 3 36.06 -12.03 2.42
CA ILE A 3 34.89 -11.29 2.88
C ILE A 3 34.96 -11.24 4.42
N PRO A 4 34.91 -10.08 5.09
CA PRO A 4 34.83 -10.06 6.54
C PRO A 4 33.43 -10.50 6.99
N ALA A 5 33.39 -11.56 7.79
CA ALA A 5 32.22 -11.98 8.54
C ALA A 5 32.21 -11.25 9.90
N SER A 6 31.21 -10.40 10.13
CA SER A 6 30.64 -10.21 11.46
C SER A 6 29.24 -9.59 11.37
N ILE A 7 28.22 -10.42 11.18
CA ILE A 7 26.89 -10.06 11.68
C ILE A 7 26.88 -10.55 13.12
N ALA A 8 26.94 -9.61 14.07
CA ALA A 8 26.74 -9.94 15.47
C ALA A 8 25.36 -10.60 15.61
N LYS A 9 25.35 -11.85 16.09
CA LYS A 9 24.12 -12.55 16.46
C LYS A 9 23.57 -11.85 17.70
N GLY A 10 22.72 -10.85 17.52
CA GLY A 10 21.94 -10.28 18.62
C GLY A 10 21.16 -11.41 19.28
N THR A 11 21.30 -11.56 20.60
CA THR A 11 20.43 -12.45 21.38
C THR A 11 19.00 -11.95 21.21
N PRO A 12 17.98 -12.80 20.96
CA PRO A 12 16.59 -12.36 20.96
C PRO A 12 16.26 -11.85 22.36
N GLY A 13 16.32 -10.54 22.55
CA GLY A 13 15.86 -9.93 23.79
C GLY A 13 14.35 -10.03 23.82
N ASN A 14 13.80 -10.70 24.84
CA ASN A 14 12.38 -10.54 25.16
C ASN A 14 12.19 -9.07 25.57
N ILE A 15 11.55 -8.30 24.70
CA ILE A 15 11.19 -6.90 24.95
C ILE A 15 10.10 -6.84 26.03
N SER A 16 10.51 -6.74 27.30
CA SER A 16 9.60 -6.34 28.36
C SER A 16 9.48 -4.82 28.30
N ALA A 17 8.55 -4.33 27.47
CA ALA A 17 8.25 -2.91 27.31
C ALA A 17 7.68 -2.35 28.63
N SER A 18 8.57 -2.00 29.55
CA SER A 18 8.25 -1.63 30.94
C SER A 18 7.64 -0.23 31.06
N ALA A 19 7.53 0.51 29.95
CA ALA A 19 7.01 1.88 29.88
C ALA A 19 5.80 2.04 28.93
N LEU A 20 5.33 0.97 28.28
CA LEU A 20 4.18 1.03 27.39
C LEU A 20 2.89 0.72 28.16
N THR A 21 1.85 1.49 27.91
CA THR A 21 0.50 1.13 28.34
C THR A 21 0.01 -0.03 27.49
N THR A 22 -0.40 -1.13 28.12
CA THR A 22 -0.99 -2.26 27.41
C THR A 22 -2.41 -1.91 26.97
N VAL A 23 -2.56 -1.49 25.72
CA VAL A 23 -3.87 -1.19 25.13
C VAL A 23 -4.28 -2.37 24.23
N PRO A 24 -5.46 -2.99 24.44
CA PRO A 24 -5.93 -4.08 23.59
C PRO A 24 -6.15 -3.62 22.15
N VAL A 25 -5.48 -4.26 21.19
CA VAL A 25 -5.65 -3.98 19.76
C VAL A 25 -6.98 -4.56 19.26
N ALA A 26 -7.83 -3.75 18.65
CA ALA A 26 -9.07 -4.17 18.02
C ALA A 26 -8.80 -4.88 16.68
N GLY A 27 -9.48 -6.00 16.43
CA GLY A 27 -9.54 -6.63 15.11
C GLY A 27 -8.19 -7.06 14.50
N ASN A 28 -7.12 -7.11 15.29
CA ASN A 28 -5.73 -7.27 14.79
C ASN A 28 -5.26 -6.11 13.88
N ALA A 29 -5.85 -4.92 14.04
CA ALA A 29 -5.51 -3.73 13.29
C ALA A 29 -4.12 -3.21 13.68
N LEU A 30 -3.11 -3.60 12.90
CA LEU A 30 -1.71 -3.29 13.14
C LEU A 30 -1.02 -3.02 11.81
N SER A 31 -0.18 -2.00 11.78
CA SER A 31 0.83 -1.81 10.75
C SER A 31 2.15 -1.41 11.40
N ALA A 32 3.25 -1.70 10.72
CA ALA A 32 4.58 -1.32 11.17
C ALA A 32 5.44 -0.91 9.97
N TYR A 33 6.24 0.12 10.16
CA TYR A 33 7.16 0.64 9.17
C TYR A 33 8.41 1.21 9.83
N GLN A 34 9.38 1.60 9.03
CA GLN A 34 10.60 2.24 9.52
C GLN A 34 10.88 3.49 8.68
N SER A 35 11.37 4.53 9.34
CA SER A 35 12.04 5.64 8.66
C SER A 35 13.54 5.39 8.64
N ILE A 36 14.08 5.11 7.46
CA ILE A 36 15.52 4.90 7.28
C ILE A 36 16.30 6.18 7.59
N GLU A 37 15.83 7.31 7.11
CA GLU A 37 16.51 8.60 7.26
C GLU A 37 16.51 9.07 8.72
N GLN A 38 15.40 8.87 9.43
CA GLN A 38 15.27 9.26 10.83
C GLN A 38 15.76 8.17 11.80
N GLY A 39 16.15 6.99 11.29
CA GLY A 39 16.61 5.86 12.10
C GLY A 39 15.58 5.38 13.13
N THR A 40 14.30 5.40 12.75
CA THR A 40 13.18 5.10 13.66
C THR A 40 12.34 3.94 13.17
N GLN A 41 11.74 3.23 14.12
CA GLN A 41 10.76 2.18 13.89
C GLN A 41 9.42 2.61 14.45
N GLN A 42 8.35 2.28 13.74
CA GLN A 42 6.99 2.66 14.04
C GLN A 42 6.08 1.44 14.06
N ILE A 43 5.19 1.42 15.03
CA ILE A 43 4.08 0.49 15.13
C ILE A 43 2.83 1.33 15.32
N ILE A 44 1.82 1.10 14.49
CA ILE A 44 0.52 1.77 14.58
C ILE A 44 -0.57 0.74 14.76
N SER A 45 -1.52 1.02 15.64
CA SER A 45 -2.61 0.10 15.94
C SER A 45 -3.90 0.83 16.26
N ILE A 46 -5.02 0.11 16.15
CA ILE A 46 -6.34 0.60 16.58
C ILE A 46 -6.71 -0.14 17.87
N ASP A 47 -7.15 0.58 18.90
CA ASP A 47 -7.62 -0.05 20.13
C ASP A 47 -9.11 -0.40 20.14
N ASN A 48 -9.58 -1.04 21.22
CA ASN A 48 -10.98 -1.39 21.42
C ASN A 48 -11.94 -0.20 21.63
N LYS A 49 -11.41 1.02 21.73
CA LYS A 49 -12.17 2.27 21.69
C LYS A 49 -12.05 2.97 20.33
N TYR A 50 -11.44 2.31 19.35
CA TYR A 50 -11.24 2.80 18.00
C TYR A 50 -10.24 3.96 17.87
N HIS A 51 -9.40 4.16 18.88
CA HIS A 51 -8.33 5.16 18.85
C HIS A 51 -7.10 4.64 18.11
N ILE A 52 -6.42 5.54 17.40
CA ILE A 52 -5.16 5.27 16.71
C ILE A 52 -4.00 5.48 17.70
N HIS A 53 -3.27 4.41 17.98
CA HIS A 53 -2.06 4.45 18.80
C HIS A 53 -0.82 4.42 17.91
N TYR A 54 0.11 5.33 18.17
CA TYR A 54 1.41 5.41 17.52
C TYR A 54 2.51 5.09 18.53
N ILE A 55 3.29 4.06 18.23
CA ILE A 55 4.37 3.58 19.07
C ILE A 55 5.66 3.68 18.26
N SER A 56 6.72 4.27 18.82
CA SER A 56 7.96 4.47 18.09
C SER A 56 9.22 4.27 18.94
N SER A 57 10.32 3.92 18.28
CA SER A 57 11.63 3.79 18.90
C SER A 57 12.74 4.19 17.93
N THR A 58 13.78 4.84 18.46
CA THR A 58 15.01 5.20 17.73
C THR A 58 16.14 4.19 17.91
N ASP A 59 16.02 3.26 18.87
CA ASP A 59 17.08 2.30 19.23
C ASP A 59 16.58 0.85 19.34
N GLY A 60 15.29 0.62 19.10
CA GLY A 60 14.64 -0.70 19.18
C GLY A 60 14.43 -1.22 20.61
N SER A 61 14.79 -0.44 21.63
CA SER A 61 14.76 -0.85 23.04
C SER A 61 13.94 0.10 23.93
N ASN A 62 14.02 1.40 23.67
CA ASN A 62 13.26 2.44 24.34
C ASN A 62 12.09 2.84 23.44
N TRP A 63 10.89 2.45 23.85
CA TRP A 63 9.66 2.70 23.10
C TRP A 63 8.84 3.82 23.73
N GLN A 64 8.30 4.69 22.90
CA GLN A 64 7.38 5.77 23.26
C GLN A 64 6.02 5.50 22.61
N GLN A 65 4.93 5.88 23.28
CA GLN A 65 3.56 5.71 22.78
C GLN A 65 2.77 7.02 22.88
N ALA A 66 1.95 7.27 21.86
CA ALA A 66 1.00 8.37 21.81
C ALA A 66 -0.37 7.87 21.31
N ASP A 67 -1.44 8.40 21.89
CA ASP A 67 -2.80 8.29 21.37
C ASP A 67 -3.02 9.44 20.38
N LEU A 68 -2.92 9.14 19.09
CA LEU A 68 -3.02 10.15 18.03
C LEU A 68 -4.46 10.65 17.88
N THR A 69 -5.45 9.81 18.12
CA THR A 69 -6.87 10.21 18.10
C THR A 69 -7.10 11.32 19.13
N ALA A 70 -6.68 11.10 20.37
CA ALA A 70 -6.80 12.11 21.43
C ALA A 70 -5.94 13.35 21.19
N GLN A 71 -4.73 13.19 20.65
CA GLN A 71 -3.81 14.32 20.41
C GLN A 71 -4.32 15.26 19.30
N THR A 72 -4.96 14.72 18.27
CA THR A 72 -5.32 15.47 17.05
C THR A 72 -6.81 15.76 16.92
N ASN A 73 -7.65 15.14 17.74
CA ASN A 73 -9.10 15.07 17.56
C ASN A 73 -9.49 14.47 16.20
N ALA A 74 -8.69 13.52 15.70
CA ALA A 74 -9.05 12.75 14.51
C ALA A 74 -10.34 11.95 14.77
N PRO A 75 -11.14 11.66 13.73
CA PRO A 75 -12.27 10.74 13.86
C PRO A 75 -11.87 9.36 14.38
N ASP A 76 -12.78 8.71 15.09
CA ASP A 76 -12.59 7.32 15.53
C ASP A 76 -12.54 6.37 14.33
N ALA A 77 -11.73 5.32 14.42
CA ALA A 77 -11.63 4.31 13.37
C ALA A 77 -12.94 3.49 13.24
N GLY A 78 -13.31 3.13 12.01
CA GLY A 78 -14.52 2.35 11.73
C GLY A 78 -14.33 0.84 11.72
N GLY A 79 -13.08 0.37 11.78
CA GLY A 79 -12.75 -1.04 11.61
C GLY A 79 -11.27 -1.29 11.85
N GLN A 80 -10.68 -2.16 11.03
CA GLN A 80 -9.30 -2.62 11.17
C GLN A 80 -8.34 -2.10 10.09
N ALA A 81 -8.86 -1.34 9.13
CA ALA A 81 -8.08 -0.75 8.05
C ALA A 81 -7.17 0.36 8.57
N ILE A 82 -5.88 0.05 8.70
CA ILE A 82 -4.81 1.01 9.01
C ILE A 82 -3.54 0.68 8.23
N SER A 83 -2.85 1.69 7.72
CA SER A 83 -1.58 1.58 7.01
C SER A 83 -0.69 2.78 7.32
N GLY A 84 0.63 2.58 7.25
CA GLY A 84 1.59 3.63 7.57
C GLY A 84 2.87 3.48 6.77
N TYR A 85 3.46 4.61 6.38
CA TYR A 85 4.69 4.68 5.60
C TYR A 85 5.37 6.04 5.75
N VAL A 86 6.57 6.17 5.21
CA VAL A 86 7.28 7.45 5.08
C VAL A 86 7.17 7.92 3.64
N ALA A 87 6.69 9.15 3.44
CA ALA A 87 6.71 9.80 2.14
C ALA A 87 8.01 10.61 2.02
N SER A 88 9.01 10.02 1.36
CA SER A 88 10.38 10.56 1.33
C SER A 88 10.43 11.92 0.63
N LYS A 89 9.61 12.13 -0.41
CA LYS A 89 9.57 13.39 -1.16
C LYS A 89 9.09 14.58 -0.32
N THR A 90 8.19 14.35 0.61
CA THR A 90 7.61 15.37 1.50
C THR A 90 8.25 15.37 2.89
N ASP A 91 9.17 14.44 3.16
CA ASP A 91 9.77 14.18 4.48
C ASP A 91 8.72 14.10 5.60
N THR A 92 7.66 13.33 5.33
CA THR A 92 6.52 13.19 6.23
C THR A 92 6.29 11.74 6.60
N GLN A 93 5.81 11.51 7.82
CA GLN A 93 5.27 10.21 8.21
C GLN A 93 3.76 10.24 7.99
N GLU A 94 3.26 9.21 7.32
CA GLU A 94 1.86 9.14 6.90
C GLU A 94 1.20 7.92 7.56
N ILE A 95 0.03 8.13 8.13
CA ILE A 95 -0.85 7.08 8.65
C ILE A 95 -2.21 7.26 7.98
N THR A 96 -2.69 6.20 7.35
CA THR A 96 -4.00 6.17 6.71
C THR A 96 -4.88 5.16 7.40
N TYR A 97 -6.14 5.53 7.66
CA TYR A 97 -7.13 4.63 8.23
C TYR A 97 -8.52 4.96 7.72
N VAL A 98 -9.46 4.05 7.95
CA VAL A 98 -10.87 4.25 7.65
C VAL A 98 -11.63 4.60 8.93
N ASP A 99 -12.36 5.71 8.94
CA ASP A 99 -13.16 6.14 10.10
C ASP A 99 -14.55 5.47 10.18
N VAL A 100 -15.28 5.74 11.26
CA VAL A 100 -16.65 5.24 11.49
C VAL A 100 -17.67 5.64 10.42
N ASN A 101 -17.40 6.70 9.67
CA ASN A 101 -18.22 7.17 8.55
C ASN A 101 -17.74 6.59 7.21
N LYS A 102 -16.76 5.67 7.23
CA LYS A 102 -16.16 5.03 6.06
C LYS A 102 -15.32 5.98 5.20
N HIS A 103 -14.87 7.09 5.76
CA HIS A 103 -13.98 8.03 5.10
C HIS A 103 -12.52 7.61 5.31
N ILE A 104 -11.69 7.88 4.30
CA ILE A 104 -10.25 7.75 4.37
C ILE A 104 -9.69 8.99 5.07
N GLN A 105 -9.12 8.77 6.25
CA GLN A 105 -8.43 9.80 7.02
C GLN A 105 -6.92 9.65 6.84
N LEU A 106 -6.22 10.78 6.69
CA LEU A 106 -4.77 10.87 6.62
C LEU A 106 -4.25 11.64 7.83
N LEU A 107 -3.48 10.96 8.68
CA LEU A 107 -2.69 11.53 9.75
C LEU A 107 -1.26 11.76 9.22
N GLN A 108 -0.80 13.01 9.21
CA GLN A 108 0.50 13.38 8.66
C GLN A 108 1.35 14.06 9.73
N PHE A 109 2.55 13.52 9.98
CA PHE A 109 3.55 14.16 10.84
C PHE A 109 4.49 15.00 9.98
N ASP A 110 4.44 16.31 10.17
CA ASP A 110 5.14 17.26 9.33
C ASP A 110 6.55 17.61 9.84
N SER A 111 7.28 18.39 9.03
CA SER A 111 8.63 18.87 9.35
C SER A 111 8.67 19.81 10.57
N TYR A 112 7.52 20.38 10.95
CA TYR A 112 7.38 21.22 12.13
C TYR A 112 7.14 20.43 13.43
N LYS A 113 7.09 19.09 13.35
CA LYS A 113 6.92 18.17 14.48
C LYS A 113 5.50 18.16 15.06
N HIS A 114 4.50 18.33 14.21
CA HIS A 114 3.09 18.23 14.60
C HIS A 114 2.36 17.19 13.76
N TRP A 115 1.37 16.55 14.36
CA TRP A 115 0.40 15.73 13.64
C TRP A 115 -0.74 16.59 13.12
N THR A 116 -1.11 16.37 11.87
CA THR A 116 -2.29 16.96 11.23
C THR A 116 -3.22 15.85 10.74
N VAL A 117 -4.51 16.16 10.57
CA VAL A 117 -5.53 15.23 10.08
C VAL A 117 -6.20 15.83 8.85
N GLN A 118 -6.38 15.01 7.82
CA GLN A 118 -7.15 15.36 6.63
C GLN A 118 -8.14 14.25 6.27
N ASP A 119 -9.40 14.64 6.05
CA ASP A 119 -10.41 13.77 5.47
C ASP A 119 -10.28 13.79 3.94
N ILE A 120 -9.65 12.76 3.39
CA ILE A 120 -9.39 12.65 1.96
C ILE A 120 -10.68 12.35 1.20
N THR A 121 -11.51 11.47 1.74
CA THR A 121 -12.78 11.07 1.12
C THR A 121 -13.69 12.27 0.91
N GLN A 122 -13.88 13.09 1.95
CA GLN A 122 -14.68 14.30 1.86
C GLN A 122 -14.08 15.32 0.89
N LYS A 123 -12.75 15.50 0.94
CA LYS A 123 -12.06 16.51 0.13
C LYS A 123 -12.23 16.29 -1.38
N ILE A 124 -12.20 15.05 -1.84
CA ILE A 124 -12.22 14.72 -3.27
C ILE A 124 -13.45 13.96 -3.72
N HIS A 125 -14.43 13.78 -2.82
CA HIS A 125 -15.64 12.98 -3.05
C HIS A 125 -15.32 11.55 -3.52
N ALA A 126 -14.34 10.92 -2.87
CA ALA A 126 -14.00 9.53 -3.16
C ALA A 126 -15.11 8.57 -2.71
N PRO A 127 -15.19 7.35 -3.28
CA PRO A 127 -16.05 6.29 -2.77
C PRO A 127 -15.84 6.01 -1.27
N LEU A 128 -16.89 5.53 -0.60
CA LEU A 128 -16.80 5.12 0.81
C LEU A 128 -16.13 3.75 0.94
N ALA A 129 -15.28 3.57 1.95
CA ALA A 129 -14.53 2.33 2.19
C ALA A 129 -15.34 1.23 2.92
N ASP A 130 -14.91 -0.03 2.82
CA ASP A 130 -15.51 -1.18 3.51
C ASP A 130 -15.03 -1.38 4.97
N THR A 131 -14.10 -0.53 5.44
CA THR A 131 -13.46 -0.50 6.77
C THR A 131 -12.46 -1.64 7.08
N ASN A 132 -12.26 -2.58 6.17
CA ASN A 132 -11.47 -3.79 6.44
C ASN A 132 -10.03 -3.73 5.91
N ALA A 133 -9.84 -3.15 4.73
CA ALA A 133 -8.57 -3.24 4.01
C ALA A 133 -8.13 -1.90 3.42
N ILE A 134 -6.91 -1.49 3.76
CA ILE A 134 -6.23 -0.33 3.21
C ILE A 134 -4.73 -0.65 3.10
N SER A 135 -4.08 -0.08 2.09
CA SER A 135 -2.62 -0.13 1.94
C SER A 135 -2.15 1.18 1.33
N SER A 136 -1.10 1.76 1.91
CA SER A 136 -0.57 3.06 1.50
C SER A 136 0.94 3.01 1.35
N PHE A 137 1.47 3.65 0.32
CA PHE A 137 2.89 3.63 0.01
C PHE A 137 3.30 4.81 -0.87
N GLU A 138 4.59 5.08 -0.93
CA GLU A 138 5.17 5.99 -1.92
C GLU A 138 5.54 5.21 -3.18
N TRP A 139 5.04 5.65 -4.33
CA TRP A 139 5.49 5.17 -5.64
C TRP A 139 6.64 6.05 -6.14
N GLN A 140 7.87 5.63 -5.84
CA GLN A 140 9.09 6.43 -6.04
C GLN A 140 9.31 6.77 -7.51
N ALA A 141 9.01 5.84 -8.43
CA ALA A 141 9.14 6.08 -9.87
C ALA A 141 8.36 7.30 -10.39
N THR A 142 7.30 7.73 -9.69
CA THR A 142 6.52 8.92 -10.04
C THR A 142 6.60 10.02 -8.98
N GLY A 143 7.22 9.73 -7.82
CA GLY A 143 7.23 10.62 -6.66
C GLY A 143 5.82 10.98 -6.20
N THR A 144 4.94 9.98 -6.16
CA THR A 144 3.55 10.13 -5.71
C THR A 144 3.26 9.24 -4.53
N GLN A 145 2.39 9.74 -3.67
CA GLN A 145 1.76 9.03 -2.57
C GLN A 145 0.56 8.25 -3.09
N GLN A 146 0.38 7.03 -2.60
CA GLN A 146 -0.70 6.13 -2.99
C GLN A 146 -1.44 5.64 -1.75
N ILE A 147 -2.78 5.66 -1.82
CA ILE A 147 -3.66 5.00 -0.87
C ILE A 147 -4.59 4.10 -1.67
N VAL A 148 -4.60 2.81 -1.35
CA VAL A 148 -5.43 1.82 -2.03
C VAL A 148 -6.32 1.14 -1.01
N TYR A 149 -7.63 1.11 -1.27
CA TYR A 149 -8.61 0.51 -0.37
C TYR A 149 -9.72 -0.21 -1.15
N ILE A 150 -10.53 -0.98 -0.43
CA ILE A 150 -11.73 -1.62 -0.97
C ILE A 150 -12.95 -0.77 -0.60
N ASP A 151 -13.76 -0.39 -1.59
CA ASP A 151 -14.97 0.39 -1.35
C ASP A 151 -16.17 -0.48 -0.91
N THR A 152 -17.28 0.16 -0.54
CA THR A 152 -18.50 -0.55 -0.12
C THR A 152 -19.15 -1.42 -1.22
N HIS A 153 -18.70 -1.28 -2.47
CA HIS A 153 -19.14 -2.10 -3.60
C HIS A 153 -18.08 -3.12 -4.02
N VAL A 154 -17.08 -3.35 -3.15
CA VAL A 154 -15.95 -4.28 -3.34
C VAL A 154 -15.06 -3.98 -4.55
N HIS A 155 -14.99 -2.71 -4.94
CA HIS A 155 -14.06 -2.21 -5.94
C HIS A 155 -12.73 -1.81 -5.29
N ILE A 156 -11.63 -1.96 -6.05
CA ILE A 156 -10.31 -1.46 -5.67
C ILE A 156 -10.23 0.00 -6.10
N ILE A 157 -10.11 0.90 -5.13
CA ILE A 157 -9.98 2.34 -5.36
C ILE A 157 -8.57 2.78 -5.02
N GLU A 158 -7.99 3.61 -5.88
CA GLU A 158 -6.71 4.28 -5.68
C GLU A 158 -6.92 5.77 -5.47
N LEU A 159 -6.24 6.32 -4.47
CA LEU A 159 -6.07 7.75 -4.25
C LEU A 159 -4.60 8.08 -4.46
N THR A 160 -4.32 9.10 -5.25
CA THR A 160 -2.96 9.52 -5.58
C THR A 160 -2.76 10.99 -5.29
N SER A 161 -1.59 11.36 -4.74
CA SER A 161 -1.15 12.75 -4.64
C SER A 161 0.36 12.89 -4.89
N SER A 162 0.78 14.02 -5.45
CA SER A 162 2.22 14.32 -5.63
C SER A 162 2.85 15.12 -4.50
N ASP A 163 2.04 15.68 -3.61
CA ASP A 163 2.43 16.62 -2.56
C ASP A 163 1.75 16.35 -1.20
N GLY A 164 0.88 15.33 -1.13
CA GLY A 164 0.10 15.00 0.07
C GLY A 164 -1.09 15.94 0.29
N VAL A 165 -1.32 16.92 -0.61
CA VAL A 165 -2.39 17.92 -0.50
C VAL A 165 -3.40 17.72 -1.61
N ASP A 166 -2.98 17.73 -2.87
CA ASP A 166 -3.90 17.61 -3.99
C ASP A 166 -4.06 16.13 -4.36
N TRP A 167 -5.18 15.57 -3.94
CA TRP A 167 -5.53 14.17 -4.16
C TRP A 167 -6.47 13.99 -5.35
N ARG A 168 -6.36 12.83 -5.99
CA ARG A 168 -7.27 12.36 -7.05
C ARG A 168 -7.66 10.92 -6.80
N THR A 169 -8.84 10.53 -7.25
CA THR A 169 -9.36 9.16 -7.11
C THR A 169 -9.48 8.46 -8.46
N GLN A 170 -9.26 7.14 -8.49
CA GLN A 170 -9.45 6.28 -9.64
C GLN A 170 -9.99 4.91 -9.19
N ASP A 171 -11.07 4.45 -9.82
CA ASP A 171 -11.56 3.08 -9.68
C ASP A 171 -10.71 2.15 -10.57
N LEU A 172 -9.85 1.35 -9.94
CA LEU A 172 -8.95 0.42 -10.64
C LEU A 172 -9.66 -0.84 -11.10
N THR A 173 -10.69 -1.27 -10.36
CA THR A 173 -11.53 -2.40 -10.76
C THR A 173 -12.20 -2.14 -12.10
N GLN A 174 -12.81 -0.96 -12.26
CA GLN A 174 -13.42 -0.56 -13.52
C GLN A 174 -12.39 -0.29 -14.61
N LEU A 175 -11.36 0.50 -14.30
CA LEU A 175 -10.32 0.89 -15.26
C LEU A 175 -9.67 -0.33 -15.90
N MET A 176 -9.39 -1.36 -15.09
CA MET A 176 -8.71 -2.57 -15.55
C MET A 176 -9.67 -3.70 -15.90
N LYS A 177 -10.98 -3.57 -15.66
CA LYS A 177 -11.94 -4.69 -15.75
C LYS A 177 -11.51 -5.87 -14.88
N ALA A 178 -11.05 -5.56 -13.67
CA ALA A 178 -10.56 -6.55 -12.73
C ALA A 178 -11.72 -7.27 -12.03
N PRO A 179 -11.50 -8.47 -11.47
CA PRO A 179 -12.45 -9.11 -10.56
C PRO A 179 -12.79 -8.23 -9.35
N LEU A 180 -13.99 -8.40 -8.81
CA LEU A 180 -14.38 -7.77 -7.55
C LEU A 180 -13.60 -8.39 -6.38
N ALA A 181 -13.23 -7.56 -5.40
CA ALA A 181 -12.53 -8.00 -4.20
C ALA A 181 -13.48 -8.75 -3.24
N ASN A 182 -12.92 -9.51 -2.31
CA ASN A 182 -13.71 -10.17 -1.25
C ASN A 182 -13.96 -9.29 -0.02
N GLY A 183 -13.39 -8.07 0.01
CA GLY A 183 -13.56 -7.11 1.11
C GLY A 183 -12.74 -7.40 2.37
N VAL A 184 -11.67 -8.20 2.28
CA VAL A 184 -10.91 -8.62 3.47
C VAL A 184 -9.48 -8.09 3.51
N THR A 185 -8.74 -8.20 2.40
CA THR A 185 -7.31 -7.91 2.41
C THR A 185 -6.85 -7.28 1.11
N ILE A 186 -5.91 -6.36 1.25
CA ILE A 186 -5.16 -5.76 0.15
C ILE A 186 -3.70 -5.59 0.58
N SER A 187 -2.79 -5.70 -0.37
CA SER A 187 -1.39 -5.33 -0.19
C SER A 187 -0.92 -4.64 -1.45
N SER A 188 -0.22 -3.52 -1.30
CA SER A 188 0.32 -2.77 -2.42
C SER A 188 1.75 -2.33 -2.16
N PHE A 189 2.54 -2.28 -3.23
CA PHE A 189 3.94 -1.89 -3.18
C PHE A 189 4.43 -1.45 -4.56
N GLU A 190 5.50 -0.66 -4.57
CA GLU A 190 6.25 -0.40 -5.79
C GLU A 190 7.13 -1.62 -6.14
N TRP A 191 7.06 -2.03 -7.41
CA TRP A 191 8.05 -2.91 -8.00
C TRP A 191 9.06 -2.10 -8.84
N SER A 192 10.20 -1.82 -8.21
CA SER A 192 11.26 -0.96 -8.76
C SER A 192 11.85 -1.46 -10.08
N LYS A 193 11.82 -2.78 -10.34
CA LYS A 193 12.41 -3.38 -11.55
C LYS A 193 11.84 -2.81 -12.85
N ASN A 194 10.56 -2.49 -12.89
CA ASN A 194 9.88 -1.96 -14.07
C ASN A 194 9.09 -0.69 -13.74
N SER A 195 9.41 -0.02 -12.63
CA SER A 195 8.76 1.22 -12.21
C SER A 195 7.23 1.10 -12.20
N SER A 196 6.73 0.00 -11.64
CA SER A 196 5.30 -0.26 -11.55
C SER A 196 4.83 -0.29 -10.11
N GLN A 197 3.55 -0.01 -9.88
CA GLN A 197 2.90 -0.38 -8.64
C GLN A 197 2.17 -1.72 -8.81
N GLN A 198 2.25 -2.54 -7.76
CA GLN A 198 1.57 -3.82 -7.65
C GLN A 198 0.49 -3.69 -6.59
N ILE A 199 -0.71 -4.15 -6.91
CA ILE A 199 -1.82 -4.22 -5.97
C ILE A 199 -2.33 -5.65 -5.98
N VAL A 200 -2.27 -6.30 -4.84
CA VAL A 200 -2.61 -7.71 -4.63
C VAL A 200 -3.79 -7.79 -3.69
N TYR A 201 -4.83 -8.54 -4.08
CA TYR A 201 -6.03 -8.73 -3.28
C TYR A 201 -6.61 -10.13 -3.52
N ILE A 202 -7.57 -10.53 -2.69
CA ILE A 202 -8.33 -11.76 -2.87
C ILE A 202 -9.67 -11.40 -3.52
N ASP A 203 -9.99 -12.04 -4.65
CA ASP A 203 -11.25 -11.83 -5.36
C ASP A 203 -12.43 -12.56 -4.69
N THR A 204 -13.66 -12.21 -5.09
CA THR A 204 -14.90 -12.86 -4.61
C THR A 204 -14.95 -14.37 -4.82
N GLN A 205 -14.11 -14.93 -5.69
CA GLN A 205 -13.97 -16.37 -5.93
C GLN A 205 -12.81 -16.99 -5.13
N GLN A 206 -12.25 -16.26 -4.15
CA GLN A 206 -11.13 -16.69 -3.30
C GLN A 206 -9.82 -16.92 -4.07
N HIS A 207 -9.61 -16.25 -5.20
CA HIS A 207 -8.32 -16.26 -5.90
C HIS A 207 -7.51 -15.01 -5.61
N ILE A 208 -6.18 -15.15 -5.66
CA ILE A 208 -5.27 -14.00 -5.67
C ILE A 208 -5.35 -13.31 -7.03
N ALA A 209 -5.64 -12.02 -7.02
CA ALA A 209 -5.59 -11.13 -8.18
C ALA A 209 -4.47 -10.09 -8.00
N VAL A 210 -3.82 -9.73 -9.12
CA VAL A 210 -2.73 -8.75 -9.14
C VAL A 210 -3.00 -7.71 -10.22
N LEU A 211 -3.03 -6.43 -9.83
CA LEU A 211 -3.05 -5.29 -10.73
C LEU A 211 -1.65 -4.70 -10.81
N SER A 212 -1.16 -4.50 -12.03
CA SER A 212 0.16 -3.94 -12.30
C SER A 212 0.02 -2.69 -13.16
N LEU A 213 0.35 -1.54 -12.58
CA LEU A 213 0.31 -0.26 -13.28
C LEU A 213 1.74 0.21 -13.50
N VAL A 214 2.14 0.31 -14.76
CA VAL A 214 3.43 0.89 -15.16
C VAL A 214 3.18 2.35 -15.51
N ASN A 215 4.14 3.23 -15.22
CA ASN A 215 4.04 4.65 -15.60
C ASN A 215 3.63 4.79 -17.09
N GLY A 216 2.44 5.33 -17.34
CA GLY A 216 1.87 5.52 -18.68
C GLY A 216 1.33 4.27 -19.41
N THR A 217 1.27 3.09 -18.79
CA THR A 217 0.64 1.89 -19.40
C THR A 217 0.07 0.92 -18.36
N ILE A 218 -1.24 0.64 -18.45
CA ILE A 218 -1.94 -0.38 -17.66
C ILE A 218 -1.58 -1.78 -18.20
N ARG A 219 -1.08 -2.69 -17.35
CA ARG A 219 -0.87 -4.10 -17.73
C ARG A 219 -1.54 -5.03 -16.73
N MET A 220 -2.61 -5.70 -17.16
CA MET A 220 -3.18 -6.81 -16.41
C MET A 220 -2.29 -8.05 -16.57
N LEU A 221 -1.84 -8.64 -15.47
CA LEU A 221 -1.24 -9.98 -15.46
C LEU A 221 -2.23 -10.93 -14.81
N LEU A 222 -2.92 -11.74 -15.61
CA LEU A 222 -3.85 -12.74 -15.11
C LEU A 222 -3.13 -14.05 -14.74
N ARG A 223 -3.45 -14.55 -13.55
CA ARG A 223 -3.42 -15.92 -12.99
C ARG A 223 -2.26 -16.87 -13.38
N PRO A 224 -1.50 -17.39 -12.39
CA PRO A 224 -0.65 -18.57 -12.56
C PRO A 224 -1.41 -19.85 -12.99
N SER A 225 -2.72 -19.95 -12.73
CA SER A 225 -3.55 -21.13 -13.02
C SER A 225 -4.13 -21.19 -14.45
N MET A 226 -3.83 -20.22 -15.32
CA MET A 226 -4.33 -20.15 -16.70
C MET A 226 -3.29 -20.53 -17.76
N LEU A 227 -2.22 -21.23 -17.38
CA LEU A 227 -1.16 -21.69 -18.30
C LEU A 227 -1.60 -22.78 -19.30
N HIS A 228 -2.86 -23.23 -19.30
CA HIS A 228 -3.32 -24.32 -20.17
C HIS A 228 -4.39 -24.01 -21.21
N SER A 229 -4.88 -22.77 -21.39
CA SER A 229 -6.00 -22.60 -22.35
C SER A 229 -6.14 -21.30 -23.14
N GLN A 230 -5.28 -20.27 -23.04
CA GLN A 230 -5.47 -19.04 -23.84
C GLN A 230 -4.20 -18.43 -24.47
N MET A 231 -3.27 -19.25 -24.97
CA MET A 231 -2.28 -18.78 -25.95
C MET A 231 -2.81 -18.75 -27.39
N VAL A 232 -4.00 -18.18 -27.63
CA VAL A 232 -4.41 -17.70 -28.97
C VAL A 232 -5.43 -16.57 -28.82
N ARG A 233 -4.98 -15.36 -28.45
CA ARG A 233 -5.56 -14.04 -28.83
C ARG A 233 -5.07 -12.93 -27.90
N ALA A 234 -3.84 -12.48 -28.12
CA ALA A 234 -3.40 -11.15 -27.73
C ALA A 234 -2.33 -10.66 -28.71
N LEU A 235 -2.70 -10.57 -29.99
CA LEU A 235 -1.92 -9.84 -30.98
C LEU A 235 -2.83 -9.14 -32.01
N VAL A 236 -3.88 -8.45 -31.57
CA VAL A 236 -4.57 -7.45 -32.39
C VAL A 236 -5.22 -6.40 -31.49
N VAL A 237 -4.46 -5.42 -30.98
CA VAL A 237 -4.88 -4.00 -30.85
C VAL A 237 -3.59 -3.19 -30.61
N ALA A 238 -2.79 -3.03 -31.67
CA ALA A 238 -1.81 -1.95 -31.83
C ALA A 238 -1.05 -2.22 -33.13
N ASN A 239 -1.64 -1.81 -34.26
CA ASN A 239 -0.97 -1.30 -35.46
C ASN A 239 -1.98 -1.26 -36.60
N GLY A 240 -2.46 -0.05 -36.91
CA GLY A 240 -3.08 0.25 -38.20
C GLY A 240 -2.09 0.01 -39.35
N PRO A 241 -2.57 0.01 -40.60
CA PRO A 241 -1.85 -0.58 -41.72
C PRO A 241 -0.72 0.36 -42.16
N ARG A 242 0.52 0.12 -41.70
CA ARG A 242 1.76 0.34 -42.46
C ARG A 242 2.98 -0.21 -41.69
N LYS A 243 3.55 -1.27 -42.26
CA LYS A 243 4.92 -1.80 -42.09
C LYS A 243 5.30 -2.33 -40.71
N ALA A 244 5.00 -3.62 -40.48
CA ALA A 244 5.77 -4.44 -39.54
C ALA A 244 7.13 -4.79 -40.19
N SER A 245 8.24 -4.37 -39.58
CA SER A 245 9.57 -4.85 -39.94
C SER A 245 9.77 -6.26 -39.40
N VAL A 246 10.16 -7.19 -40.28
CA VAL A 246 10.37 -8.65 -40.07
C VAL A 246 11.43 -8.99 -39.01
N SER A 247 12.09 -8.00 -38.41
CA SER A 247 13.21 -8.20 -37.48
C SER A 247 12.80 -8.67 -36.07
N LEU A 248 11.55 -8.46 -35.63
CA LEU A 248 11.12 -8.80 -34.27
C LEU A 248 10.66 -10.27 -34.09
N ILE A 249 10.39 -10.99 -35.18
CA ILE A 249 9.83 -12.36 -35.14
C ILE A 249 10.93 -13.42 -34.89
N LEU A 250 12.20 -13.16 -35.23
CA LEU A 250 13.27 -14.15 -35.05
C LEU A 250 13.89 -14.19 -33.63
N SER A 251 13.77 -13.13 -32.82
CA SER A 251 14.41 -13.10 -31.50
C SER A 251 13.69 -13.93 -30.43
N ILE A 252 12.41 -14.22 -30.60
CA ILE A 252 11.62 -15.00 -29.62
C ILE A 252 11.86 -16.52 -29.80
N ARG A 253 12.21 -16.99 -31.01
CA ARG A 253 12.51 -18.43 -31.25
C ARG A 253 13.81 -18.92 -30.61
N LYS A 254 14.75 -18.04 -30.24
CA LYS A 254 16.02 -18.44 -29.59
C LYS A 254 15.93 -18.59 -28.08
N ILE A 255 14.88 -18.08 -27.44
CA ILE A 255 14.70 -18.19 -25.97
C ILE A 255 13.94 -19.47 -25.60
N MET A 256 13.09 -20.01 -26.48
CA MET A 256 12.30 -21.22 -26.22
C MET A 256 12.98 -22.57 -26.51
N LEU A 257 14.30 -22.60 -26.76
CA LEU A 257 15.04 -23.86 -26.98
C LEU A 257 16.09 -24.15 -25.88
N LYS A 258 16.08 -23.42 -24.75
CA LYS A 258 17.02 -23.62 -23.64
C LYS A 258 16.40 -23.61 -22.23
N SER A 259 15.11 -23.88 -22.09
CA SER A 259 14.46 -24.15 -20.79
C SER A 259 13.62 -25.40 -20.88
#